data_AF-A0A7V4AP24-F1
#
_entry.id   AF-A0A7V4AP24-F1
#
_cell.length_a   1.000
_cell.length_b   1.000
_cell.length_c   1.000
_cell.angle_alpha   90.00
_cell.angle_beta   90.00
_cell.angle_gamma   90.00
#
_symmetry.space_group_name_H-M   'P 1'
#
loop_
_entity.id
_entity.type
_entity.pdbx_description
1 polymer ?
#
loop_
_entity_poly.entity_id
_entity_poly.type
_entity_poly.pdbx_seq_one_letter_code
_entity_poly.pdbx_strand_id
1 'polypeptide(L)'
;MRWAWVVDDSPERYEVLGLFLRSRWGVEAVRFSPEVPEDFGEAWVVSLDYHLAGCTALEALKRLPPERLAGRLYVVHSTAGLEATLLEDWLRKQGLEVIRYPYTLIRMEVRPKRRLGRSGPV
;
A
#
# COMPACT_ATOMS: atom_id res chain seq x y z
N MET A 1 5.07 -1.44 17.94
CA MET A 1 3.63 -1.76 17.86
C MET A 1 3.28 -1.98 16.40
N ARG A 2 2.72 -3.14 16.04
CA ARG A 2 2.35 -3.41 14.63
C ARG A 2 0.94 -2.91 14.38
N TRP A 3 0.76 -1.83 13.62
CA TRP A 3 -0.58 -1.33 13.28
C TRP A 3 -0.73 -1.14 11.77
N ALA A 4 -1.99 -1.09 11.33
CA ALA A 4 -2.35 -1.04 9.92
C ALA A 4 -3.32 0.09 9.58
N TRP A 5 -3.39 0.43 8.31
CA TRP A 5 -4.43 1.24 7.72
C TRP A 5 -5.35 0.42 6.84
N VAL A 6 -6.63 0.78 6.85
CA VAL A 6 -7.62 0.40 5.85
C VAL A 6 -8.08 1.70 5.19
N VAL A 7 -7.86 1.80 3.88
CA VAL A 7 -8.35 2.87 3.03
C VAL A 7 -9.41 2.27 2.13
N ASP A 8 -10.67 2.55 2.42
CA ASP A 8 -11.84 1.98 1.73
C ASP A 8 -13.02 2.93 1.98
N ASP A 9 -13.76 3.28 0.93
CA ASP A 9 -14.87 4.25 0.97
C ASP A 9 -16.21 3.62 1.40
N SER A 10 -16.21 2.31 1.71
CA SER A 10 -17.34 1.51 2.16
C SER A 10 -17.18 1.14 3.66
N PRO A 11 -17.67 1.98 4.61
CA PRO A 11 -17.49 1.77 6.06
C PRO A 11 -17.98 0.42 6.57
N GLU A 12 -18.97 -0.19 5.91
CA GLU A 12 -19.48 -1.51 6.22
C GLU A 12 -18.42 -2.62 6.08
N ARG A 13 -17.33 -2.38 5.34
CA ARG A 13 -16.22 -3.34 5.17
C ARG A 13 -15.16 -3.21 6.27
N TYR A 14 -15.18 -2.17 7.09
CA TYR A 14 -14.09 -1.88 8.03
C TYR A 14 -13.87 -3.00 9.04
N GLU A 15 -14.96 -3.57 9.58
CA GLU A 15 -14.86 -4.66 10.55
C GLU A 15 -14.19 -5.90 9.95
N VAL A 16 -14.67 -6.35 8.78
CA VAL A 16 -14.13 -7.56 8.14
C VAL A 16 -12.68 -7.37 7.68
N LEU A 17 -12.34 -6.19 7.15
CA LEU A 17 -10.97 -5.87 6.74
C LEU A 17 -10.04 -5.77 7.95
N GLY A 18 -10.48 -5.14 9.03
CA GLY A 18 -9.73 -5.06 10.28
C GLY A 18 -9.46 -6.43 10.89
N LEU A 19 -10.48 -7.31 10.94
CA LEU A 19 -10.34 -8.69 11.41
C LEU A 19 -9.37 -9.49 10.54
N PHE A 20 -9.47 -9.37 9.22
CA PHE A 20 -8.56 -10.02 8.28
C PHE A 20 -7.10 -9.61 8.55
N LEU A 21 -6.83 -8.31 8.71
CA LEU A 21 -5.47 -7.81 8.97
C LEU A 21 -4.92 -8.34 10.30
N ARG A 22 -5.74 -8.33 11.36
CA ARG A 22 -5.36 -8.86 12.68
C ARG A 22 -5.03 -10.34 12.61
N SER A 23 -5.87 -11.13 11.96
CA SER A 23 -5.69 -12.58 11.81
C SER A 23 -4.47 -12.92 10.94
N ARG A 24 -4.31 -12.24 9.81
CA ARG A 24 -3.30 -12.59 8.80
C ARG A 24 -1.89 -12.14 9.19
N TRP A 25 -1.76 -11.01 9.88
CA TRP A 25 -0.48 -10.34 10.15
C TRP A 25 -0.22 -10.03 11.63
N GLY A 26 -1.18 -10.29 12.52
CA GLY A 26 -1.02 -10.02 13.95
C GLY A 26 -0.87 -8.53 14.26
N VAL A 27 -1.59 -7.67 13.51
CA VAL A 27 -1.62 -6.23 13.81
C VAL A 27 -2.42 -5.98 15.09
N GLU A 28 -1.92 -5.10 15.95
CA GLU A 28 -2.48 -4.76 17.27
C GLU A 28 -3.55 -3.66 17.17
N ALA A 29 -3.44 -2.78 16.17
CA ALA A 29 -4.38 -1.69 15.93
C ALA A 29 -4.61 -1.48 14.42
N VAL A 30 -5.81 -0.99 14.08
CA VAL A 30 -6.21 -0.68 12.69
C VAL A 30 -6.86 0.70 12.68
N ARG A 31 -6.40 1.57 11.78
CA ARG A 31 -7.07 2.84 11.46
C ARG A 31 -7.84 2.69 10.15
N PHE A 32 -8.95 3.41 10.05
CA PHE A 32 -9.83 3.38 8.89
C PHE A 32 -9.95 4.78 8.30
N SER A 33 -10.08 4.86 6.98
CA SER A 33 -10.37 6.11 6.29
C SER A 33 -11.03 5.86 4.95
N PRO A 34 -11.97 6.73 4.53
CA PRO A 34 -12.55 6.69 3.20
C PRO A 34 -11.57 7.13 2.10
N GLU A 35 -10.54 7.87 2.47
CA GLU A 35 -9.58 8.47 1.53
C GLU A 35 -8.13 8.15 1.93
N VAL A 36 -7.22 8.24 0.96
CA VAL A 36 -5.77 8.10 1.21
C VAL A 36 -5.32 9.25 2.12
N PRO A 37 -4.79 8.97 3.33
CA PRO A 37 -4.31 10.01 4.22
C PRO A 37 -3.04 10.68 3.68
N GLU A 38 -2.77 11.91 4.10
CA GLU A 38 -1.52 12.61 3.77
C GLU A 38 -0.27 11.91 4.36
N ASP A 39 -0.47 11.14 5.43
CA ASP A 39 0.56 10.33 6.06
C ASP A 39 -0.02 9.03 6.63
N PHE A 40 0.57 7.91 6.21
CA PHE A 40 0.27 6.59 6.78
C PHE A 40 0.98 6.37 8.13
N GLY A 41 1.90 7.26 8.51
CA GLY A 41 2.73 7.16 9.69
C GLY A 41 3.55 5.87 9.69
N GLU A 42 3.66 5.24 10.85
CA GLU A 42 4.38 3.98 11.05
C GLU A 42 3.57 2.73 10.67
N ALA A 43 2.51 2.87 9.88
CA ALA A 43 1.68 1.73 9.52
C ALA A 43 2.48 0.72 8.68
N TRP A 44 2.49 -0.51 9.17
CA TRP A 44 3.24 -1.60 8.56
C TRP A 44 2.48 -2.24 7.39
N VAL A 45 1.15 -2.28 7.48
CA VAL A 45 0.27 -2.81 6.43
C VAL A 45 -0.76 -1.75 6.06
N VAL A 46 -0.99 -1.57 4.76
CA VAL A 46 -2.04 -0.72 4.19
C VAL A 46 -2.93 -1.59 3.33
N SER A 47 -4.13 -1.87 3.82
CA SER A 47 -5.25 -2.37 3.02
C SER A 47 -5.81 -1.21 2.22
N LEU A 48 -5.89 -1.36 0.90
CA LEU A 48 -6.18 -0.27 -0.02
C LEU A 48 -7.21 -0.73 -1.05
N ASP A 49 -8.44 -0.22 -0.95
CA ASP A 49 -9.36 -0.28 -2.08
C ASP A 49 -8.82 0.60 -3.20
N TYR A 50 -8.73 0.05 -4.40
CA TYR A 50 -8.24 0.79 -5.54
C TYR A 50 -9.26 1.82 -6.04
N HIS A 51 -10.55 1.51 -5.93
CA HIS A 51 -11.62 2.40 -6.36
C HIS A 51 -12.19 3.09 -5.13
N LEU A 52 -11.95 4.39 -5.00
CA LEU A 52 -12.42 5.22 -3.89
C LEU A 52 -13.44 6.23 -4.40
N ALA A 53 -14.17 6.86 -3.48
CA ALA A 53 -15.13 7.90 -3.79
C ALA A 53 -14.45 9.06 -4.55
N GLY A 54 -14.75 9.17 -5.85
CA GLY A 54 -14.30 10.26 -6.70
C GLY A 54 -12.88 10.16 -7.28
N CYS A 55 -12.10 9.13 -6.95
CA CYS A 55 -10.80 8.88 -7.60
C CYS A 55 -10.30 7.45 -7.41
N THR A 56 -9.23 7.10 -8.11
CA THR A 56 -8.48 5.87 -7.83
C THR A 56 -7.44 6.08 -6.72
N ALA A 57 -7.13 5.03 -5.98
CA ALA A 57 -6.03 5.06 -5.02
C ALA A 57 -4.69 5.46 -5.66
N LEU A 58 -4.46 5.07 -6.91
CA LEU A 58 -3.27 5.50 -7.66
C LEU A 58 -3.21 7.02 -7.84
N GLU A 59 -4.33 7.67 -8.18
CA GLU A 59 -4.40 9.13 -8.31
C GLU A 59 -4.18 9.84 -6.99
N ALA A 60 -4.70 9.30 -5.89
CA ALA A 60 -4.51 9.85 -4.57
C ALA A 60 -3.05 9.68 -4.09
N LEU A 61 -2.45 8.50 -4.27
CA LEU A 61 -1.06 8.22 -3.89
C LEU A 61 -0.05 9.06 -4.67
N LYS A 62 -0.35 9.44 -5.92
CA LYS A 62 0.49 10.37 -6.71
C LYS A 62 0.71 11.74 -6.07
N ARG A 63 -0.16 12.13 -5.14
CA ARG A 63 -0.06 13.40 -4.41
C ARG A 63 0.91 13.31 -3.22
N LEU A 64 1.30 12.10 -2.83
CA LEU A 64 2.22 11.86 -1.72
C LEU A 64 3.67 11.77 -2.21
N PRO A 65 4.63 12.28 -1.43
CA PRO A 65 6.04 12.04 -1.69
C PRO A 65 6.36 10.52 -1.70
N PRO A 66 7.13 9.99 -2.68
CA PRO A 66 7.42 8.56 -2.79
C PRO A 66 8.08 7.95 -1.55
N GLU A 67 8.88 8.71 -0.81
CA GLU A 67 9.49 8.28 0.45
C GLU A 67 8.43 7.95 1.52
N ARG A 68 7.27 8.62 1.48
CA ARG A 68 6.14 8.29 2.35
C ARG A 68 5.43 7.03 1.92
N LEU A 69 5.76 6.42 0.78
CA LEU A 69 5.18 5.17 0.27
C LEU A 69 6.07 3.94 0.54
N ALA A 70 7.31 4.15 0.93
CA ALA A 70 8.26 3.08 1.22
C ALA A 70 8.09 2.47 2.62
N GLY A 71 8.61 1.26 2.80
CA GLY A 71 8.76 0.60 4.10
C GLY A 71 7.52 -0.16 4.59
N ARG A 72 6.53 -0.40 3.72
CA ARG A 72 5.27 -1.04 4.12
C ARG A 72 4.73 -2.01 3.09
N LEU A 73 3.79 -2.82 3.57
CA LEU A 73 3.06 -3.80 2.79
C LEU A 73 1.71 -3.22 2.34
N TYR A 74 1.49 -3.12 1.03
CA TYR A 74 0.21 -2.77 0.45
C TYR A 74 -0.57 -4.04 0.09
N VAL A 75 -1.82 -4.10 0.50
CA VAL A 75 -2.79 -5.11 0.10
C VAL A 75 -3.83 -4.39 -0.75
N VAL A 76 -3.68 -4.50 -2.07
CA VAL A 76 -4.51 -3.78 -3.04
C VAL A 76 -5.73 -4.64 -3.35
N HIS A 77 -6.91 -4.06 -3.16
CA HIS A 77 -8.18 -4.70 -3.49
C HIS A 77 -8.62 -4.13 -4.84
N SER A 78 -8.80 -5.02 -5.82
CA SER A 78 -9.32 -4.64 -7.13
C SER A 78 -10.07 -5.80 -7.77
N THR A 79 -10.93 -5.49 -8.73
CA THR A 79 -11.82 -6.46 -9.39
C THR A 79 -11.12 -7.31 -10.44
N ALA A 80 -10.07 -6.79 -11.10
CA ALA A 80 -9.45 -7.45 -12.26
C ALA A 80 -7.92 -7.56 -12.21
N GLY A 81 -7.27 -7.09 -11.15
CA GLY A 81 -5.82 -7.18 -10.92
C GLY A 81 -4.92 -6.34 -11.85
N LEU A 82 -5.48 -5.70 -12.90
CA LEU A 82 -4.79 -4.71 -13.73
C LEU A 82 -4.40 -3.49 -12.90
N GLU A 83 -5.28 -3.07 -11.99
CA GLU A 83 -5.12 -1.91 -11.11
C GLU A 83 -3.85 -2.01 -10.26
N ALA A 84 -3.64 -3.19 -9.68
CA ALA A 84 -2.45 -3.51 -8.95
C ALA A 84 -1.19 -3.41 -9.84
N THR A 85 -1.24 -3.91 -11.08
CA THR A 85 -0.13 -3.81 -12.03
C THR A 85 0.20 -2.35 -12.37
N LEU A 86 -0.82 -1.49 -12.54
CA LEU A 86 -0.63 -0.06 -12.77
C LEU A 86 0.03 0.62 -11.57
N LEU A 87 -0.40 0.28 -10.34
CA LEU A 87 0.19 0.80 -9.12
C LEU A 87 1.66 0.35 -8.97
N GLU A 88 1.95 -0.92 -9.22
CA GLU A 88 3.30 -1.49 -9.20
C GLU A 88 4.24 -0.76 -10.18
N ASP A 89 3.82 -0.60 -11.43
CA ASP A 89 4.61 0.08 -12.47
C ASP A 89 4.88 1.54 -12.08
N TRP A 90 3.87 2.25 -11.57
CA TRP A 90 4.03 3.62 -11.11
C TRP A 90 5.00 3.74 -9.93
N LEU A 91 4.89 2.88 -8.91
CA LEU A 91 5.81 2.86 -7.76
C LEU A 91 7.26 2.61 -8.19
N ARG A 92 7.47 1.69 -9.14
CA ARG A 92 8.80 1.44 -9.72
C ARG A 92 9.36 2.66 -10.45
N LYS A 93 8.51 3.39 -11.19
CA LYS A 93 8.88 4.66 -11.84
C LYS A 93 9.25 5.76 -10.85
N GLN A 94 8.71 5.72 -9.63
CA GLN A 94 9.13 6.61 -8.53
C GLN A 94 10.46 6.20 -7.88
N GLY A 95 11.13 5.16 -8.41
CA GLY A 95 12.39 4.67 -7.87
C GLY A 95 12.21 3.81 -6.62
N LEU A 96 11.04 3.21 -6.42
CA LEU A 96 10.80 2.25 -5.34
C LEU A 96 10.99 0.81 -5.84
N GLU A 97 11.39 -0.08 -4.95
CA GLU A 97 11.41 -1.52 -5.20
C GLU A 97 10.07 -2.12 -4.80
N VAL A 98 9.45 -2.89 -5.69
CA VAL A 98 8.13 -3.50 -5.46
C VAL A 98 8.21 -5.01 -5.65
N ILE A 99 7.94 -5.75 -4.57
CA ILE A 99 7.88 -7.22 -4.55
C ILE A 99 6.42 -7.65 -4.48
N ARG A 100 5.93 -8.28 -5.55
CA ARG A 100 4.55 -8.76 -5.66
C ARG A 100 4.45 -10.22 -5.23
N TYR A 101 3.43 -10.52 -4.42
CA TYR A 101 3.11 -11.89 -4.00
C TYR A 101 1.81 -12.34 -4.68
N PRO A 102 1.83 -13.44 -5.45
CA PRO A 102 0.65 -13.92 -6.17
C PRO A 102 -0.29 -14.68 -5.24
N TYR A 103 -1.32 -14.02 -4.70
CA TYR A 103 -2.49 -14.64 -4.07
C TYR A 103 -3.73 -13.74 -4.27
N THR A 104 -4.92 -14.26 -3.97
CA THR A 104 -6.26 -13.68 -4.22
C THR A 104 -6.48 -12.23 -3.77
N LEU A 105 -5.62 -11.70 -2.89
CA LEU A 105 -5.48 -10.27 -2.61
C LEU A 105 -4.07 -9.85 -3.03
N ILE A 106 -3.98 -8.83 -3.90
CA ILE A 106 -2.70 -8.49 -4.52
C ILE A 106 -1.84 -7.76 -3.50
N ARG A 107 -0.85 -8.48 -3.00
CA ARG A 107 0.06 -8.02 -1.96
C ARG A 107 1.36 -7.50 -2.58
N MET A 108 1.76 -6.30 -2.20
CA MET A 108 2.97 -5.63 -2.66
C MET A 108 3.77 -5.10 -1.48
N GLU A 109 5.02 -5.55 -1.35
CA GLU A 109 5.96 -4.91 -0.42
C GLU A 109 6.72 -3.81 -1.15
N VAL A 110 6.69 -2.59 -0.61
CA VAL A 110 7.33 -1.41 -1.21
C VAL A 110 8.52 -1.02 -0.37
N ARG A 111 9.71 -1.06 -0.96
CA ARG A 111 10.98 -0.78 -0.29
C ARG A 111 11.68 0.43 -0.89
N PRO A 112 12.49 1.16 -0.10
CA PRO A 112 13.42 2.12 -0.66
C PRO A 112 14.40 1.39 -1.60
N LYS A 113 14.58 1.88 -2.83
CA LYS A 113 15.59 1.32 -3.71
C LYS A 113 16.97 1.64 -3.12
N ARG A 114 17.73 0.61 -2.76
CA ARG A 114 19.14 0.77 -2.39
C ARG A 114 19.84 1.47 -3.56
N ARG A 115 20.41 2.66 -3.32
CA ARG A 115 21.41 3.21 -4.24
C ARG A 115 22.54 2.18 -4.25
N LEU A 116 22.65 1.39 -5.32
CA LEU A 116 23.89 0.68 -5.61
C LEU A 116 24.97 1.76 -5.61
N GLY A 117 25.85 1.69 -4.61
CA GLY A 117 26.98 2.59 -4.52
C GLY A 117 27.68 2.58 -5.87
N ARG A 118 27.90 3.76 -6.44
CA ARG A 118 28.87 3.90 -7.52
C ARG A 118 30.19 3.40 -6.95
N SER A 119 30.58 2.18 -7.29
CA SER A 119 31.99 1.80 -7.30
C SER A 119 32.65 2.76 -8.27
N GLY A 120 33.32 3.78 -7.74
CA GLY A 120 34.19 4.65 -8.53
C GLY A 120 35.30 3.80 -9.15
N PRO A 121 35.86 4.21 -10.30
CA PRO A 121 37.00 3.52 -10.87
C PRO A 121 38.20 3.66 -9.92
N VAL A 122 38.92 2.55 -9.77
CA VAL A 122 40.23 2.45 -9.11
C VAL A 122 41.26 3.26 -9.90
#